data_AF-A0A7J6GZW6-F1
#
_entry.id   AF-A0A7J6GZW6-F1
#
_cell.length_a   1.000
_cell.length_b   1.000
_cell.length_c   1.000
_cell.angle_alpha   90.00
_cell.angle_beta   90.00
_cell.angle_gamma   90.00
#
_symmetry.space_group_name_H-M   'P 1'
#
loop_
_entity.id
_entity.type
_entity.pdbx_description
1 polymer ?
#
loop_
_entity_poly.entity_id
_entity_poly.type
_entity_poly.pdbx_seq_one_letter_code
_entity_poly.pdbx_strand_id
1 'polypeptide(L)'
;MAARGLGFRKLEDMNNALMAKLAWQCASQTDRPWVTCLTEKYCKKDSFWGTSVRATDSTFWKGILHTRDVIRKGCMTLVGRGDSVDIWKQPWIPWLEYMEFIELLNQVRPRFPNFKTVEDLTNENGSWNIELLKEMFGESLGQRIGEIKRLPPDQKDTLVWKDAADGTFTVKRGYFAMLQVIMGCVPTRDKLGFVGDQSCPICDDSLETAFHLFWECPCARALWFSGPFPMCFGEGNGDSPKGRLSWILSSMPPDLVTQIITFIGCLFEGIWNARNEFLIKGKSVDIEGVRCFILKRYTESLLTANEDCDWVHI
;
A
#
# COMPACT_ATOMS: atom_id res chain seq x y z
N MET A 1 -14.81 -37.17 12.15
CA MET A 1 -14.05 -36.17 12.94
C MET A 1 -12.97 -35.59 12.05
N ALA A 2 -13.18 -34.38 11.52
CA ALA A 2 -12.16 -33.68 10.75
C ALA A 2 -11.68 -32.48 11.58
N ALA A 3 -10.47 -32.59 12.11
CA ALA A 3 -9.76 -31.46 12.71
C ALA A 3 -9.46 -30.45 11.59
N ARG A 4 -10.38 -29.51 11.33
CA ARG A 4 -10.06 -28.28 10.59
C ARG A 4 -8.97 -27.58 11.38
N GLY A 5 -7.78 -27.45 10.79
CA GLY A 5 -6.59 -26.92 11.45
C GLY A 5 -6.87 -25.63 12.24
N LEU A 6 -6.31 -25.58 13.45
CA LEU A 6 -6.46 -24.65 14.58
C LEU A 6 -6.33 -23.12 14.31
N GLY A 7 -6.58 -22.61 13.09
CA GLY A 7 -6.54 -21.18 12.79
C GLY A 7 -5.12 -20.59 12.64
N PHE A 8 -4.06 -21.39 12.80
CA PHE A 8 -2.66 -20.92 12.71
C PHE A 8 -2.30 -20.28 11.36
N ARG A 9 -2.79 -20.79 10.23
CA ARG A 9 -2.57 -20.17 8.90
C ARG A 9 -3.17 -18.75 8.83
N LYS A 10 -4.36 -18.54 9.41
CA LYS A 10 -5.02 -17.22 9.46
C LYS A 10 -4.25 -16.22 10.35
N LEU A 11 -3.62 -16.69 11.42
CA LEU A 11 -2.78 -15.87 12.30
C LEU A 11 -1.45 -15.50 11.65
N GLU A 12 -0.85 -16.43 10.89
CA GLU A 12 0.35 -16.19 10.10
C GLU A 12 0.12 -15.11 9.04
N ASP A 13 -0.99 -15.19 8.30
CA ASP A 13 -1.38 -14.17 7.32
C ASP A 13 -1.58 -12.80 7.97
N MET A 14 -2.28 -12.73 9.11
CA MET A 14 -2.47 -11.49 9.87
C MET A 14 -1.14 -10.88 10.31
N ASN A 15 -0.25 -11.72 10.85
CA ASN A 15 1.08 -11.29 11.26
C ASN A 15 1.88 -10.75 10.06
N ASN A 16 1.80 -11.42 8.90
CA ASN A 16 2.45 -10.96 7.68
C ASN A 16 1.92 -9.59 7.21
N ALA A 17 0.61 -9.33 7.27
CA ALA A 17 0.08 -8.01 6.89
C ALA A 17 0.49 -6.90 7.86
N LEU A 18 0.53 -7.17 9.17
CA LEU A 18 1.03 -6.22 10.16
C LEU A 18 2.52 -5.95 9.98
N MET A 19 3.31 -7.00 9.73
CA MET A 19 4.73 -6.88 9.41
C MET A 19 4.96 -6.07 8.12
N ALA A 20 4.14 -6.27 7.08
CA ALA A 20 4.21 -5.49 5.84
C ALA A 20 3.92 -4.00 6.09
N LYS A 21 2.97 -3.68 6.97
CA LYS A 21 2.72 -2.28 7.37
C LYS A 21 3.94 -1.67 8.07
N LEU A 22 4.58 -2.41 8.97
CA LEU A 22 5.79 -1.95 9.66
C LEU A 22 6.98 -1.82 8.68
N ALA A 23 7.12 -2.77 7.76
CA ALA A 23 8.08 -2.74 6.66
C ALA A 23 7.90 -1.51 5.78
N TRP A 24 6.66 -1.15 5.44
CA TRP A 24 6.37 0.08 4.72
C TRP A 24 6.82 1.33 5.49
N GLN A 25 6.58 1.37 6.82
CA GLN A 25 7.00 2.52 7.63
C GLN A 25 8.53 2.66 7.69
N CYS A 26 9.26 1.55 7.74
CA CYS A 26 10.71 1.53 7.60
C CYS A 26 11.16 1.95 6.18
N ALA A 27 10.53 1.42 5.13
CA ALA A 27 10.86 1.71 3.74
C ALA A 27 10.64 3.18 3.36
N SER A 28 9.55 3.76 3.85
CA SER A 28 9.17 5.16 3.62
C SER A 28 9.81 6.15 4.60
N GLN A 29 10.68 5.67 5.51
CA GLN A 29 11.33 6.48 6.54
C GLN A 29 10.33 7.35 7.32
N THR A 30 9.19 6.76 7.70
CA THR A 30 8.13 7.49 8.41
C THR A 30 8.70 8.07 9.71
N ASP A 31 8.47 9.36 9.95
CA ASP A 31 8.95 10.07 11.14
C ASP A 31 8.31 9.51 12.42
N ARG A 32 8.96 8.49 12.99
CA ARG A 32 8.60 7.82 14.23
C ARG A 32 9.86 7.31 14.92
N PRO A 33 10.02 7.52 16.24
CA PRO A 33 11.23 7.12 16.95
C PRO A 33 11.60 5.64 16.80
N TRP A 34 10.60 4.75 16.77
CA TRP A 34 10.85 3.31 16.61
C TRP A 34 11.35 2.95 15.20
N VAL A 35 10.95 3.70 14.17
CA VAL A 35 11.44 3.50 12.79
C VAL A 35 12.93 3.81 12.77
N THR A 36 13.31 5.00 13.23
CA THR A 36 14.71 5.46 13.31
C THR A 36 15.57 4.47 14.10
N CYS A 37 15.12 4.08 15.30
CA CYS A 37 15.84 3.13 16.15
C CYS A 37 16.08 1.78 15.45
N LEU A 38 15.08 1.23 14.76
CA LEU A 38 15.25 -0.03 14.04
C LEU A 38 16.17 0.13 12.83
N THR A 39 15.99 1.15 12.01
CA THR A 39 16.80 1.34 10.80
C THR A 39 18.26 1.58 11.15
N GLU A 40 18.55 2.39 12.17
CA GLU A 40 19.93 2.62 12.65
C GLU A 40 20.57 1.33 13.19
N LYS A 41 19.82 0.58 14.02
CA LYS A 41 20.32 -0.66 14.63
C LYS A 41 20.61 -1.75 13.59
N TYR A 42 19.68 -1.97 12.66
CA TYR A 42 19.71 -3.14 11.79
C TYR A 42 20.32 -2.84 10.42
N CYS A 43 19.96 -1.71 9.80
CA CYS A 43 20.42 -1.37 8.45
C CYS A 43 21.86 -0.83 8.45
N LYS A 44 22.30 -0.17 9.54
CA LYS A 44 23.68 0.34 9.71
C LYS A 44 24.14 1.19 8.52
N LYS A 45 25.05 0.68 7.69
CA LYS A 45 25.61 1.35 6.49
C LYS A 45 24.81 1.08 5.21
N ASP A 46 23.77 0.27 5.30
CA ASP A 46 22.88 -0.06 4.19
C ASP A 46 21.50 0.57 4.42
N SER A 47 20.65 0.53 3.41
CA SER A 47 19.26 0.97 3.47
C SER A 47 18.32 -0.20 3.83
N PHE A 48 17.06 0.13 4.14
CA PHE A 48 16.00 -0.87 4.29
C PHE A 48 15.91 -1.80 3.06
N TRP A 49 16.19 -1.26 1.87
CA TRP A 49 16.14 -1.97 0.60
C TRP A 49 17.26 -2.97 0.42
N GLY A 50 18.44 -2.75 0.99
CA GLY A 50 19.60 -3.63 0.82
C GLY A 50 19.90 -4.57 1.97
N THR A 51 19.40 -4.27 3.17
CA THR A 51 19.82 -4.98 4.38
C THR A 51 19.47 -6.48 4.33
N SER A 52 20.46 -7.34 4.52
CA SER A 52 20.25 -8.79 4.66
C SER A 52 19.93 -9.19 6.09
N VAL A 53 19.14 -10.25 6.25
CA VAL A 53 18.86 -10.87 7.55
C VAL A 53 20.15 -11.47 8.12
N ARG A 54 20.44 -11.18 9.39
CA ARG A 54 21.57 -11.76 10.14
C ARG A 54 21.06 -12.78 11.15
N ALA A 55 21.91 -13.76 11.49
CA ALA A 55 21.58 -14.78 12.49
C ALA A 55 21.22 -14.14 13.85
N THR A 56 21.93 -13.08 14.24
CA THR A 56 21.76 -12.32 15.48
C THR A 56 20.59 -11.34 15.47
N ASP A 57 19.90 -11.16 14.34
CA ASP A 57 18.76 -10.26 14.28
C ASP A 57 17.57 -10.81 15.10
N SER A 58 16.83 -9.90 15.71
CA SER A 58 15.61 -10.23 16.45
C SER A 58 14.56 -10.86 15.52
N THR A 59 13.74 -11.75 16.06
CA THR A 59 12.59 -12.35 15.35
C THR A 59 11.65 -11.29 14.76
N PHE A 60 11.43 -10.19 15.49
CA PHE A 60 10.62 -9.07 15.03
C PHE A 60 11.18 -8.41 13.75
N TRP A 61 12.47 -8.01 13.76
CA TRP A 61 13.14 -7.47 12.57
C TRP A 61 13.18 -8.44 11.40
N LYS A 62 13.40 -9.74 11.68
CA LYS A 62 13.32 -10.79 10.66
C LYS A 62 11.94 -10.86 10.02
N GLY A 63 10.87 -10.73 10.80
CA GLY A 63 9.49 -10.65 10.31
C GLY A 63 9.25 -9.44 9.41
N ILE A 64 9.73 -8.26 9.83
CA ILE A 64 9.67 -7.04 9.00
C ILE A 64 10.39 -7.27 7.66
N LEU A 65 11.65 -7.74 7.69
CA LEU A 65 12.43 -7.99 6.47
C LEU A 65 11.83 -9.09 5.58
N HIS A 66 11.19 -10.11 6.16
CA HIS A 66 10.52 -11.15 5.40
C HIS A 66 9.39 -10.58 4.52
N THR A 67 8.67 -9.58 5.02
CA THR A 67 7.58 -8.93 4.27
C THR A 67 8.03 -7.82 3.33
N ARG A 68 9.32 -7.49 3.30
CA ARG A 68 9.89 -6.46 2.41
C ARG A 68 9.65 -6.76 0.94
N ASP A 69 9.62 -8.03 0.55
CA ASP A 69 9.43 -8.40 -0.86
C ASP A 69 8.04 -8.02 -1.39
N VAL A 70 7.03 -7.95 -0.52
CA VAL A 70 5.71 -7.41 -0.85
C VAL A 70 5.84 -5.92 -1.21
N ILE A 71 6.59 -5.17 -0.39
CA ILE A 71 6.82 -3.74 -0.63
C ILE A 71 7.59 -3.55 -1.94
N ARG A 72 8.72 -4.24 -2.12
CA ARG A 72 9.57 -4.15 -3.32
C ARG A 72 8.80 -4.35 -4.63
N LYS A 73 7.92 -5.34 -4.67
CA LYS A 73 7.13 -5.66 -5.87
C LYS A 73 6.07 -4.60 -6.15
N GLY A 74 5.38 -4.13 -5.11
CA GLY A 74 4.25 -3.23 -5.30
C GLY A 74 4.57 -1.73 -5.23
N CYS A 75 5.81 -1.31 -4.93
CA CYS A 75 6.12 0.11 -4.72
C CYS A 75 7.05 0.71 -5.78
N MET A 76 7.01 2.03 -5.88
CA MET A 76 7.97 2.86 -6.60
C MET A 76 8.24 4.15 -5.82
N THR A 77 9.31 4.85 -6.17
CA THR A 77 9.71 6.11 -5.53
C THR A 77 9.53 7.26 -6.50
N LEU A 78 8.74 8.25 -6.10
CA LEU A 78 8.72 9.56 -6.74
C LEU A 78 9.95 10.33 -6.26
N VAL A 79 10.83 10.66 -7.18
CA VAL A 79 12.14 11.28 -6.89
C VAL A 79 11.96 12.78 -6.81
N GLY A 80 12.24 13.37 -5.65
CA GLY A 80 12.39 14.82 -5.44
C GLY A 80 13.87 15.16 -5.45
N ARG A 81 14.45 15.48 -4.29
CA ARG A 81 15.91 15.67 -4.12
C ARG A 81 16.74 14.51 -4.66
N GLY A 82 16.33 13.27 -4.46
CA GLY A 82 17.04 12.07 -4.90
C GLY A 82 18.22 11.66 -4.00
N ASP A 83 18.53 12.45 -2.96
CA ASP A 83 19.61 12.25 -1.99
C ASP A 83 19.41 11.01 -1.11
N SER A 84 18.18 10.51 -1.03
CA SER A 84 17.80 9.37 -0.19
C SER A 84 17.44 8.10 -0.97
N VAL A 85 17.40 8.16 -2.30
CA VAL A 85 16.95 7.05 -3.16
C VAL A 85 18.15 6.26 -3.67
N ASP A 86 18.33 5.03 -3.18
CA ASP A 86 19.38 4.13 -3.66
C ASP A 86 19.12 3.71 -5.11
N ILE A 87 20.02 4.08 -6.04
CA ILE A 87 19.88 3.79 -7.48
C ILE A 87 19.66 2.31 -7.73
N TRP A 88 20.36 1.46 -6.98
CA TRP A 88 20.57 0.05 -7.28
C TRP A 88 19.53 -0.87 -6.63
N LYS A 89 18.94 -0.43 -5.52
CA LYS A 89 18.13 -1.31 -4.65
C LYS A 89 16.70 -0.82 -4.45
N GLN A 90 16.45 0.47 -4.63
CA GLN A 90 15.14 1.08 -4.38
C GLN A 90 14.41 1.33 -5.71
N PRO A 91 13.19 0.82 -5.92
CA PRO A 91 12.50 0.96 -7.20
C PRO A 91 12.14 2.43 -7.46
N TRP A 92 12.73 3.01 -8.51
CA TRP A 92 12.48 4.39 -8.95
C TRP A 92 12.13 4.50 -10.45
N ILE A 93 12.25 3.40 -11.21
CA ILE A 93 11.82 3.33 -12.61
C ILE A 93 10.37 2.78 -12.65
N PRO A 94 9.37 3.58 -13.05
CA PRO A 94 7.95 3.26 -12.84
C PRO A 94 7.48 1.98 -13.56
N TRP A 95 7.94 1.80 -14.80
CA TRP A 95 7.44 0.74 -15.70
C TRP A 95 8.16 -0.59 -15.59
N LEU A 96 9.16 -0.71 -14.70
CA LEU A 96 9.90 -1.97 -14.51
C LEU A 96 9.37 -2.71 -13.31
N GLU A 97 9.09 -4.00 -13.48
CA GLU A 97 8.85 -4.88 -12.34
C GLU A 97 10.11 -5.03 -11.49
N TYR A 98 9.95 -5.34 -10.21
CA TYR A 98 11.10 -5.32 -9.28
C TYR A 98 12.23 -6.28 -9.71
N MET A 99 11.89 -7.45 -10.26
CA MET A 99 12.91 -8.39 -10.73
C MET A 99 13.66 -7.87 -11.97
N GLU A 100 12.94 -7.26 -12.91
CA GLU A 100 13.52 -6.63 -14.12
C GLU A 100 14.41 -5.44 -13.73
N PHE A 101 13.96 -4.62 -12.78
CA PHE A 101 14.72 -3.51 -12.22
C PHE A 101 16.05 -3.97 -11.63
N ILE A 102 16.04 -5.01 -10.78
CA ILE A 102 17.26 -5.55 -10.17
C ILE A 102 18.18 -6.19 -11.21
N GLU A 103 17.63 -6.90 -12.19
CA GLU A 103 18.42 -7.50 -13.27
C GLU A 103 19.14 -6.44 -14.10
N LEU A 104 18.41 -5.42 -14.57
CA LEU A 104 18.97 -4.29 -15.31
C LEU A 104 20.08 -3.62 -14.52
N LEU A 105 19.82 -3.29 -13.25
CA LEU A 105 20.76 -2.51 -12.46
C LEU A 105 21.99 -3.28 -12.03
N ASN A 106 21.89 -4.60 -11.83
CA ASN A 106 23.07 -5.44 -11.59
C ASN A 106 23.98 -5.52 -12.83
N GLN A 107 23.46 -5.37 -14.04
CA GLN A 107 24.27 -5.29 -15.26
C GLN A 107 24.97 -3.93 -15.40
N VAL A 108 24.32 -2.85 -14.96
CA VAL A 108 24.86 -1.49 -15.06
C VAL A 108 25.88 -1.18 -13.95
N ARG A 109 25.60 -1.57 -12.71
CA ARG A 109 26.35 -1.20 -11.50
C ARG A 109 27.87 -1.40 -11.57
N PRO A 110 28.42 -2.51 -12.13
CA PRO A 110 29.87 -2.71 -12.17
C PRO A 110 30.62 -1.64 -12.98
N ARG A 111 29.96 -1.00 -13.95
CA ARG A 111 30.54 0.08 -14.77
C ARG A 111 30.52 1.43 -14.05
N PHE A 112 29.66 1.59 -13.05
CA PHE A 112 29.40 2.85 -12.35
C PHE A 112 29.47 2.69 -10.81
N PRO A 113 30.58 2.20 -10.23
CA PRO A 113 30.65 1.80 -8.82
C PRO A 113 30.55 2.95 -7.82
N ASN A 114 30.82 4.19 -8.26
CA ASN A 114 30.84 5.38 -7.41
C ASN A 114 29.46 6.02 -7.24
N PHE A 115 28.49 5.68 -8.10
CA PHE A 115 27.13 6.19 -8.05
C PHE A 115 26.34 5.45 -6.96
N LYS A 116 25.57 6.20 -6.17
CA LYS A 116 24.86 5.67 -5.01
C LYS A 116 23.39 6.05 -5.02
N THR A 117 23.09 7.30 -5.31
CA THR A 117 21.75 7.88 -5.14
C THR A 117 21.25 8.50 -6.43
N VAL A 118 19.93 8.61 -6.57
CA VAL A 118 19.35 9.17 -7.80
C VAL A 118 19.79 10.62 -8.04
N GLU A 119 20.16 11.38 -6.99
CA GLU A 119 20.80 12.69 -7.12
C GLU A 119 22.05 12.65 -8.03
N ASP A 120 22.85 11.57 -7.97
CA ASP A 120 24.04 11.40 -8.80
C ASP A 120 23.72 11.29 -10.31
N LEU A 121 22.46 11.03 -10.68
CA LEU A 121 21.99 10.90 -12.06
C LEU A 121 21.45 12.22 -12.63
N THR A 122 21.63 13.32 -11.90
CA THR A 122 20.92 14.56 -12.12
C THR A 122 21.87 15.75 -12.18
N ASN A 123 21.45 16.80 -12.89
CA ASN A 123 22.21 18.04 -13.01
C ASN A 123 22.03 18.90 -11.75
N GLU A 124 22.85 19.94 -11.60
CA GLU A 124 22.77 20.88 -10.45
C GLU A 124 21.41 21.57 -10.29
N ASN A 125 20.64 21.68 -11.37
CA ASN A 125 19.28 22.24 -11.37
C ASN A 125 18.19 21.21 -10.98
N GLY A 126 18.57 19.96 -10.69
CA GLY A 126 17.64 18.88 -10.40
C GLY A 126 16.90 18.30 -11.61
N SER A 127 17.32 18.58 -12.85
CA SER A 127 16.85 17.83 -14.02
C SER A 127 17.64 16.54 -14.19
N TRP A 128 17.10 15.55 -14.89
CA TRP A 128 17.90 14.39 -15.30
C TRP A 128 19.11 14.79 -16.14
N ASN A 129 20.25 14.15 -15.91
CA ASN A 129 21.41 14.23 -16.79
C ASN A 129 21.24 13.21 -17.93
N ILE A 130 20.68 13.68 -19.05
CA ILE A 130 20.30 12.80 -20.17
C ILE A 130 21.51 12.14 -20.81
N GLU A 131 22.64 12.84 -20.95
CA GLU A 131 23.87 12.24 -21.50
C GLU A 131 24.36 11.09 -20.63
N LEU A 132 24.42 11.30 -19.30
CA LEU A 132 24.82 10.26 -18.35
C LEU A 132 23.85 9.06 -18.38
N LEU A 133 22.55 9.31 -18.43
CA LEU A 133 21.56 8.24 -18.51
C LEU A 133 21.72 7.40 -19.79
N LYS A 134 22.00 8.04 -20.93
CA LYS A 134 22.28 7.35 -22.20
C LYS A 134 23.58 6.56 -22.14
N GLU A 135 24.61 7.08 -21.49
CA GLU A 135 25.86 6.35 -21.25
C GLU A 135 25.64 5.11 -20.38
N MET A 136 24.86 5.26 -19.30
CA MET A 136 24.61 4.19 -18.34
C MET A 136 23.69 3.09 -18.89
N PHE A 137 22.58 3.48 -19.50
CA PHE A 137 21.47 2.59 -19.86
C PHE A 137 21.35 2.34 -21.37
N GLY A 138 22.15 3.01 -22.20
CA GLY A 138 22.05 2.99 -23.66
C GLY A 138 21.10 4.06 -24.20
N GLU A 139 21.20 4.34 -25.50
CA GLU A 139 20.52 5.48 -26.15
C GLU A 139 19.00 5.47 -25.93
N SER A 140 18.34 4.34 -26.19
CA SER A 140 16.88 4.22 -26.14
C SER A 140 16.34 4.22 -24.71
N LEU A 141 16.93 3.42 -23.82
CA LEU A 141 16.48 3.31 -22.43
C LEU A 141 16.85 4.54 -21.61
N GLY A 142 18.05 5.09 -21.79
CA GLY A 142 18.49 6.31 -21.13
C GLY A 142 17.63 7.52 -21.47
N GLN A 143 17.25 7.67 -22.75
CA GLN A 143 16.29 8.69 -23.18
C GLN A 143 14.95 8.54 -22.44
N ARG A 144 14.39 7.33 -22.41
CA ARG A 144 13.11 7.05 -21.76
C ARG A 144 13.17 7.27 -20.23
N ILE A 145 14.26 6.89 -19.58
CA ILE A 145 14.49 7.19 -18.14
C ILE A 145 14.53 8.70 -17.91
N GLY A 146 15.14 9.45 -18.83
CA GLY A 146 15.17 10.91 -18.77
C GLY A 146 13.81 11.60 -18.89
N GLU A 147 12.79 10.89 -19.37
CA GLU A 147 11.40 11.38 -19.46
C GLU A 147 10.60 11.14 -18.16
N ILE A 148 11.15 10.40 -17.18
CA ILE A 148 10.50 10.18 -15.88
C ILE A 148 10.29 11.54 -15.21
N LYS A 149 9.04 11.87 -14.91
CA LYS A 149 8.75 13.09 -14.14
C LYS A 149 9.28 12.95 -12.73
N ARG A 150 10.00 13.99 -12.28
CA ARG A 150 10.45 14.16 -10.89
C ARG A 150 9.53 15.11 -10.15
N LEU A 151 9.49 14.97 -8.83
CA LEU A 151 8.99 16.03 -7.97
C LEU A 151 9.95 17.23 -8.04
N PRO A 152 9.49 18.45 -7.69
CA PRO A 152 10.37 19.60 -7.58
C PRO A 152 11.64 19.29 -6.76
N PRO A 153 12.83 19.79 -7.17
CA PRO A 153 14.10 19.41 -6.53
C PRO A 153 14.22 19.76 -5.05
N ASP A 154 13.39 20.65 -4.52
CA ASP A 154 13.31 21.01 -3.10
C ASP A 154 12.44 20.05 -2.28
N GLN A 155 11.63 19.21 -2.93
CA GLN A 155 10.75 18.26 -2.26
C GLN A 155 11.48 16.98 -1.84
N LYS A 156 10.93 16.31 -0.82
CA LYS A 156 11.46 15.03 -0.32
C LYS A 156 11.03 13.87 -1.22
N ASP A 157 11.92 12.90 -1.37
CA ASP A 157 11.61 11.65 -2.06
C ASP A 157 10.45 10.93 -1.38
N THR A 158 9.51 10.42 -2.19
CA THR A 158 8.27 9.85 -1.67
C THR A 158 8.01 8.46 -2.21
N LEU A 159 7.92 7.48 -1.32
CA LEU A 159 7.53 6.11 -1.67
C LEU A 159 6.02 6.00 -1.91
N VAL A 160 5.61 5.39 -3.02
CA VAL A 160 4.21 5.17 -3.45
C VAL A 160 3.99 3.73 -3.94
N TRP A 161 2.74 3.29 -4.10
CA TRP A 161 2.41 1.98 -4.68
C TRP A 161 2.26 2.09 -6.22
N LYS A 162 2.68 1.07 -6.97
CA LYS A 162 2.79 1.01 -8.44
C LYS A 162 1.49 0.82 -9.20
N ASP A 163 0.49 0.13 -8.63
CA ASP A 163 -0.76 -0.23 -9.34
C ASP A 163 -1.73 0.95 -9.59
N ALA A 164 -1.24 2.18 -9.49
CA ALA A 164 -1.77 3.32 -10.21
C ALA A 164 -1.23 3.23 -11.65
N ALA A 165 -2.01 2.71 -12.59
CA ALA A 165 -1.56 2.33 -13.95
C ALA A 165 -0.91 3.44 -14.80
N ASP A 166 -0.82 4.67 -14.32
CA ASP A 166 -0.17 5.83 -14.96
C ASP A 166 0.67 6.67 -13.99
N GLY A 167 0.93 6.18 -12.77
CA GLY A 167 1.71 6.92 -11.77
C GLY A 167 0.95 8.05 -11.06
N THR A 168 -0.35 8.23 -11.32
CA THR A 168 -1.22 9.06 -10.48
C THR A 168 -2.05 8.17 -9.57
N PHE A 169 -1.87 8.28 -8.24
CA PHE A 169 -2.93 8.25 -7.21
C PHE A 169 -2.43 7.76 -5.83
N THR A 170 -2.76 8.52 -4.80
CA THR A 170 -2.53 8.21 -3.38
C THR A 170 -3.83 7.91 -2.62
N VAL A 171 -3.93 6.71 -2.00
CA VAL A 171 -4.45 6.55 -0.61
C VAL A 171 -3.72 5.38 0.06
N LYS A 172 -2.52 5.66 0.58
CA LYS A 172 -1.66 4.68 1.26
C LYS A 172 -2.40 3.87 2.34
N ARG A 173 -3.36 4.46 3.06
CA ARG A 173 -4.10 3.77 4.15
C ARG A 173 -5.29 2.92 3.69
N GLY A 174 -6.04 3.39 2.70
CA GLY A 174 -7.19 2.66 2.14
C GLY A 174 -6.76 1.40 1.40
N TYR A 175 -5.64 1.46 0.67
CA TYR A 175 -5.06 0.29 0.01
C TYR A 175 -4.59 -0.77 1.03
N PHE A 176 -3.95 -0.35 2.14
CA PHE A 176 -3.62 -1.30 3.21
C PHE A 176 -4.86 -1.94 3.84
N ALA A 177 -5.93 -1.17 4.07
CA ALA A 177 -7.19 -1.72 4.57
C ALA A 177 -7.78 -2.75 3.59
N MET A 178 -7.79 -2.42 2.29
CA MET A 178 -8.22 -3.33 1.22
C MET A 178 -7.39 -4.62 1.18
N LEU A 179 -6.06 -4.53 1.21
CA LEU A 179 -5.17 -5.68 1.23
C LEU A 179 -5.37 -6.54 2.48
N GLN A 180 -5.53 -5.94 3.66
CA GLN A 180 -5.79 -6.67 4.89
C GLN A 180 -7.10 -7.46 4.81
N VAL A 181 -8.13 -6.92 4.14
CA VAL A 181 -9.39 -7.63 3.93
C VAL A 181 -9.25 -8.77 2.92
N ILE A 182 -8.61 -8.52 1.77
CA ILE A 182 -8.35 -9.53 0.73
C ILE A 182 -7.59 -10.72 1.29
N MET A 183 -6.56 -10.44 2.08
CA MET A 183 -5.66 -11.44 2.66
C MET A 183 -6.28 -12.12 3.90
N GLY A 184 -7.48 -11.72 4.32
CA GLY A 184 -8.12 -12.27 5.51
C GLY A 184 -7.40 -11.92 6.81
N CYS A 185 -6.63 -10.83 6.83
CA CYS A 185 -5.78 -10.39 7.93
C CYS A 185 -6.48 -9.49 8.95
N VAL A 186 -7.73 -9.09 8.69
CA VAL A 186 -8.48 -8.23 9.61
C VAL A 186 -8.92 -9.03 10.86
N PRO A 187 -8.67 -8.54 12.09
CA PRO A 187 -8.99 -9.23 13.35
C PRO A 187 -10.47 -9.09 13.73
N THR A 188 -11.32 -9.71 12.93
CA THR A 188 -12.75 -9.91 13.20
C THR A 188 -12.95 -10.94 14.32
N ARG A 189 -14.07 -10.86 15.08
CA ARG A 189 -14.32 -11.72 16.25
C ARG A 189 -14.25 -13.20 15.88
N ASP A 190 -14.65 -13.61 14.66
CA ASP A 190 -14.53 -15.00 14.18
C ASP A 190 -13.09 -15.55 14.22
N LYS A 191 -12.08 -14.66 14.24
CA LYS A 191 -10.66 -14.98 14.33
C LYS A 191 -10.07 -14.76 15.73
N LEU A 192 -10.81 -14.13 16.64
CA LEU A 192 -10.39 -13.83 18.00
C LEU A 192 -11.05 -14.82 18.97
N GLY A 193 -10.51 -16.04 19.03
CA GLY A 193 -11.09 -17.15 19.82
C GLY A 193 -11.16 -16.94 21.34
N PHE A 194 -10.61 -15.83 21.86
CA PHE A 194 -10.74 -15.43 23.26
C PHE A 194 -11.95 -14.52 23.53
N VAL A 195 -12.67 -14.07 22.49
CA VAL A 195 -13.88 -13.27 22.63
C VAL A 195 -15.09 -14.21 22.63
N GLY A 196 -15.84 -14.25 23.74
CA GLY A 196 -17.01 -15.11 23.87
C GLY A 196 -18.19 -14.69 22.99
N ASP A 197 -18.38 -13.38 22.82
CA ASP A 197 -19.37 -12.82 21.90
C ASP A 197 -18.79 -12.68 20.49
N GLN A 198 -19.48 -13.29 19.53
CA GLN A 198 -19.08 -13.40 18.14
C GLN A 198 -19.97 -12.57 17.22
N SER A 199 -20.93 -11.81 17.77
CA SER A 199 -21.81 -10.95 16.98
C SER A 199 -21.03 -9.81 16.30
N CYS A 200 -21.56 -9.32 15.18
CA CYS A 200 -21.05 -8.17 14.47
C CYS A 200 -21.20 -6.92 15.35
N PRO A 201 -20.12 -6.20 15.70
CA PRO A 201 -20.20 -5.02 16.56
C PRO A 201 -20.99 -3.85 15.95
N ILE A 202 -21.34 -3.93 14.67
CA ILE A 202 -22.07 -2.89 13.94
C ILE A 202 -23.57 -3.19 13.90
N CYS A 203 -23.97 -4.41 13.55
CA CYS A 203 -25.39 -4.75 13.39
C CYS A 203 -25.94 -5.68 14.48
N ASP A 204 -25.08 -6.25 15.32
CA ASP A 204 -25.38 -7.15 16.44
C ASP A 204 -26.21 -8.41 16.10
N ASP A 205 -26.39 -8.72 14.81
CA ASP A 205 -27.36 -9.73 14.34
C ASP A 205 -26.71 -10.96 13.72
N SER A 206 -25.42 -10.91 13.37
CA SER A 206 -24.74 -11.96 12.62
C SER A 206 -23.30 -12.15 13.08
N LEU A 207 -22.69 -13.28 12.77
CA LEU A 207 -21.28 -13.56 13.06
C LEU A 207 -20.35 -12.50 12.42
N GLU A 208 -19.46 -11.90 13.21
CA GLU A 208 -18.46 -10.95 12.68
C GLU A 208 -17.38 -11.71 11.90
N THR A 209 -17.61 -11.88 10.59
CA THR A 209 -16.56 -12.26 9.64
C THR A 209 -16.12 -11.05 8.83
N ALA A 210 -14.93 -11.08 8.22
CA ALA A 210 -14.51 -10.00 7.31
C ALA A 210 -15.49 -9.83 6.14
N PHE A 211 -16.04 -10.93 5.63
CA PHE A 211 -16.99 -10.88 4.54
C PHE A 211 -18.32 -10.26 4.96
N HIS A 212 -18.83 -10.64 6.13
CA HIS A 212 -19.99 -10.02 6.71
C HIS A 212 -19.76 -8.52 6.96
N LEU A 213 -18.70 -8.17 7.69
CA LEU A 213 -18.41 -6.81 8.13
C LEU A 213 -18.32 -5.81 6.97
N PHE A 214 -17.69 -6.20 5.85
CA PHE A 214 -17.44 -5.28 4.73
C PHE A 214 -18.45 -5.39 3.57
N TRP A 215 -19.32 -6.41 3.55
CA TRP A 215 -20.27 -6.59 2.44
C TRP A 215 -21.69 -7.01 2.83
N GLU A 216 -21.87 -7.95 3.75
CA GLU A 216 -23.21 -8.50 4.03
C GLU A 216 -23.93 -7.75 5.14
N CYS A 217 -23.18 -7.14 6.06
CA CYS A 217 -23.71 -6.32 7.14
C CYS A 217 -24.65 -5.27 6.56
N PRO A 218 -25.90 -5.13 7.06
CA PRO A 218 -26.87 -4.16 6.54
C PRO A 218 -26.30 -2.74 6.47
N CYS A 219 -25.50 -2.36 7.47
CA CYS A 219 -24.80 -1.08 7.50
C CYS A 219 -23.75 -0.95 6.39
N ALA A 220 -22.96 -2.00 6.13
CA ALA A 220 -22.00 -2.00 5.03
C ALA A 220 -22.71 -1.92 3.67
N ARG A 221 -23.81 -2.65 3.48
CA ARG A 221 -24.64 -2.58 2.27
C ARG A 221 -25.18 -1.17 2.04
N ALA A 222 -25.64 -0.50 3.10
CA ALA A 222 -26.08 0.89 3.01
C ALA A 222 -24.94 1.84 2.61
N LEU A 223 -23.73 1.65 3.12
CA LEU A 223 -22.55 2.46 2.78
C LEU A 223 -22.08 2.21 1.33
N TRP A 224 -22.12 0.97 0.85
CA TRP A 224 -21.87 0.64 -0.55
C TRP A 224 -22.89 1.29 -1.49
N PHE A 225 -24.19 1.24 -1.13
CA PHE A 225 -25.25 1.82 -1.92
C PHE A 225 -25.23 3.35 -1.95
N SER A 226 -24.85 3.98 -0.84
CA SER A 226 -24.84 5.44 -0.68
C SER A 226 -23.54 6.13 -1.13
N GLY A 227 -22.63 5.35 -1.74
CA GLY A 227 -21.36 5.82 -2.27
C GLY A 227 -21.42 6.31 -3.73
N PRO A 228 -20.29 6.77 -4.27
CA PRO A 228 -20.14 7.22 -5.67
C PRO A 228 -20.34 6.10 -6.69
N PHE A 229 -20.16 4.84 -6.26
CA PHE A 229 -20.42 3.63 -7.05
C PHE A 229 -21.51 2.81 -6.35
N PRO A 230 -22.81 3.14 -6.55
CA PRO A 230 -23.89 2.45 -5.86
C PRO A 230 -23.91 0.97 -6.22
N MET A 231 -23.62 0.11 -5.24
CA MET A 231 -23.63 -1.34 -5.40
C MET A 231 -24.63 -1.99 -4.46
N CYS A 232 -25.52 -2.80 -5.02
CA CYS A 232 -26.45 -3.63 -4.27
C CYS A 232 -25.94 -5.06 -4.23
N PHE A 233 -25.46 -5.51 -3.07
CA PHE A 233 -25.15 -6.92 -2.84
C PHE A 233 -26.40 -7.62 -2.31
N GLY A 234 -26.80 -8.72 -2.96
CA GLY A 234 -27.83 -9.65 -2.47
C GLY A 234 -27.26 -10.67 -1.48
N GLU A 235 -28.14 -11.50 -0.89
CA GLU A 235 -27.73 -12.66 -0.09
C GLU A 235 -27.27 -13.81 -1.02
N GLY A 236 -26.00 -14.22 -0.88
CA GLY A 236 -25.34 -15.28 -1.68
C GLY A 236 -24.75 -14.78 -3.01
N ASN A 237 -23.69 -15.34 -3.60
CA ASN A 237 -22.61 -16.23 -3.16
C ASN A 237 -21.31 -15.49 -3.48
N GLY A 238 -20.35 -15.41 -2.56
CA GLY A 238 -19.00 -15.01 -2.90
C GLY A 238 -18.00 -15.88 -2.18
N ASP A 239 -17.13 -16.54 -2.94
CA ASP A 239 -16.20 -17.55 -2.45
C ASP A 239 -15.04 -16.98 -1.60
N SER A 240 -14.88 -15.65 -1.53
CA SER A 240 -13.95 -14.93 -0.64
C SER A 240 -14.01 -13.40 -0.87
N PRO A 241 -13.47 -12.58 0.07
CA PRO A 241 -13.19 -11.16 -0.18
C PRO A 241 -12.41 -10.89 -1.47
N LYS A 242 -11.41 -11.74 -1.78
CA LYS A 242 -10.61 -11.65 -3.02
C LYS A 242 -11.47 -11.84 -4.27
N GLY A 243 -12.31 -12.88 -4.28
CA GLY A 243 -13.18 -13.17 -5.42
C GLY A 243 -14.17 -12.03 -5.70
N ARG A 244 -14.75 -11.46 -4.64
CA ARG A 244 -15.70 -10.35 -4.78
C ARG A 244 -15.03 -9.09 -5.33
N LEU A 245 -13.82 -8.75 -4.88
CA LEU A 245 -13.08 -7.62 -5.43
C LEU A 245 -12.65 -7.85 -6.88
N SER A 246 -12.18 -9.05 -7.21
CA SER A 246 -11.85 -9.40 -8.60
C SER A 246 -13.07 -9.23 -9.52
N TRP A 247 -14.26 -9.66 -9.08
CA TRP A 247 -15.49 -9.49 -9.83
C TRP A 247 -15.85 -8.02 -10.04
N ILE A 248 -15.79 -7.21 -8.97
CA ILE A 248 -16.05 -5.76 -9.05
C ILE A 248 -15.10 -5.12 -10.07
N LEU A 249 -13.79 -5.35 -9.95
CA LEU A 249 -12.80 -4.72 -10.83
C LEU A 249 -12.95 -5.17 -12.29
N SER A 250 -13.26 -6.45 -12.53
CA SER A 250 -13.50 -6.96 -13.88
C SER A 250 -14.77 -6.42 -14.55
N SER A 251 -15.71 -5.90 -13.74
CA SER A 251 -16.99 -5.36 -14.23
C SER A 251 -16.94 -3.85 -14.48
N MET A 252 -15.81 -3.20 -14.18
CA MET A 252 -15.67 -1.75 -14.26
C MET A 252 -14.99 -1.32 -15.57
N PRO A 253 -15.41 -0.19 -16.17
CA PRO A 253 -14.65 0.47 -17.24
C PRO A 253 -13.21 0.78 -16.78
N PRO A 254 -12.19 0.60 -17.64
CA PRO A 254 -10.78 0.82 -17.27
C PRO A 254 -10.49 2.20 -16.66
N ASP A 255 -11.15 3.24 -17.16
CA ASP A 255 -11.06 4.64 -16.71
C ASP A 255 -11.60 4.88 -15.29
N LEU A 256 -12.44 3.97 -14.78
CA LEU A 256 -13.04 4.07 -13.44
C LEU A 256 -12.37 3.14 -12.42
N VAL A 257 -11.45 2.27 -12.83
CA VAL A 257 -10.81 1.27 -11.95
C VAL A 257 -10.07 1.94 -10.78
N THR A 258 -9.29 2.99 -11.03
CA THR A 258 -8.57 3.71 -9.97
C THR A 258 -9.52 4.39 -8.98
N GLN A 259 -10.60 4.98 -9.49
CA GLN A 259 -11.59 5.67 -8.68
C GLN A 259 -12.35 4.68 -7.77
N ILE A 260 -12.75 3.51 -8.29
CA ILE A 260 -13.45 2.52 -7.47
C ILE A 260 -12.52 1.87 -6.44
N ILE A 261 -11.26 1.56 -6.78
CA ILE A 261 -10.28 1.03 -5.82
C ILE A 261 -10.09 2.01 -4.65
N THR A 262 -10.01 3.29 -4.96
CA THR A 262 -9.90 4.36 -3.96
C THR A 262 -11.12 4.40 -3.04
N PHE A 263 -12.32 4.36 -3.63
CA PHE A 263 -13.56 4.33 -2.87
C PHE A 263 -13.62 3.11 -1.95
N ILE A 264 -13.27 1.92 -2.45
CA ILE A 264 -13.21 0.66 -1.68
C ILE A 264 -12.26 0.78 -0.49
N GLY A 265 -11.08 1.33 -0.71
CA GLY A 265 -10.11 1.57 0.36
C GLY A 265 -10.64 2.52 1.44
N CYS A 266 -11.34 3.59 1.04
CA CYS A 266 -11.96 4.53 1.98
C CYS A 266 -13.14 3.89 2.74
N LEU A 267 -13.97 3.15 2.05
CA LEU A 267 -15.11 2.41 2.60
C LEU A 267 -14.65 1.41 3.67
N PHE A 268 -13.65 0.58 3.35
CA PHE A 268 -13.14 -0.41 4.31
C PHE A 268 -12.48 0.25 5.51
N GLU A 269 -11.72 1.32 5.31
CA GLU A 269 -11.15 2.07 6.43
C GLU A 269 -12.25 2.69 7.31
N GLY A 270 -13.30 3.25 6.71
CA GLY A 270 -14.44 3.82 7.44
C GLY A 270 -15.17 2.79 8.29
N ILE A 271 -15.55 1.66 7.69
CA ILE A 271 -16.22 0.54 8.38
C ILE A 271 -15.33 -0.01 9.51
N TRP A 272 -14.04 -0.22 9.24
CA TRP A 272 -13.11 -0.76 10.22
C TRP A 272 -12.90 0.19 11.41
N ASN A 273 -12.80 1.50 11.15
CA ASN A 273 -12.68 2.51 12.20
C ASN A 273 -13.95 2.57 13.05
N ALA A 274 -15.13 2.56 12.44
CA ALA A 274 -16.41 2.56 13.15
C ALA A 274 -16.52 1.40 14.14
N ARG A 275 -16.18 0.19 13.66
CA ARG A 275 -16.12 -1.03 14.46
C ARG A 275 -15.16 -0.88 15.64
N ASN A 276 -13.96 -0.33 15.42
CA ASN A 276 -12.97 -0.17 16.49
C ASN A 276 -13.33 0.92 17.49
N GLU A 277 -13.96 2.02 17.06
CA GLU A 277 -14.49 3.04 17.98
C GLU A 277 -15.55 2.45 18.91
N PHE A 278 -16.42 1.58 18.40
CA PHE A 278 -17.40 0.86 19.24
C PHE A 278 -16.71 -0.07 20.22
N LEU A 279 -15.84 -0.97 19.76
CA LEU A 279 -15.25 -1.99 20.63
C LEU A 279 -14.22 -1.47 21.64
N ILE A 280 -13.40 -0.49 21.24
CA ILE A 280 -12.27 -0.02 22.06
C ILE A 280 -12.70 1.17 22.93
N LYS A 281 -13.56 2.04 22.40
CA LYS A 281 -13.95 3.30 23.05
C LYS A 281 -15.40 3.31 23.53
N GLY A 282 -16.17 2.24 23.30
CA GLY A 282 -17.56 2.12 23.76
C GLY A 282 -18.52 3.11 23.09
N LYS A 283 -18.15 3.68 21.93
CA LYS A 283 -19.01 4.65 21.23
C LYS A 283 -20.13 3.95 20.48
N SER A 284 -21.30 4.57 20.36
CA SER A 284 -22.34 4.09 19.45
C SER A 284 -21.88 4.18 18.00
N VAL A 285 -22.30 3.22 17.17
CA VAL A 285 -22.01 3.25 15.74
C VAL A 285 -22.93 4.26 15.05
N ASP A 286 -22.33 5.31 14.49
CA ASP A 286 -23.01 6.35 13.71
C ASP A 286 -22.74 6.14 12.21
N ILE A 287 -23.70 5.53 11.51
CA ILE A 287 -23.55 5.19 10.08
C ILE A 287 -23.48 6.43 9.19
N GLU A 288 -24.22 7.48 9.52
CA GLU A 288 -24.17 8.72 8.72
C GLU A 288 -22.82 9.42 8.91
N GLY A 289 -22.31 9.48 10.15
CA GLY A 289 -20.96 9.96 10.41
C GLY A 289 -19.88 9.18 9.66
N VAL A 290 -20.01 7.85 9.58
CA VAL A 290 -19.11 6.98 8.82
C VAL A 290 -19.21 7.26 7.32
N ARG A 291 -20.43 7.44 6.79
CA ARG A 291 -20.68 7.83 5.40
C ARG A 291 -20.01 9.16 5.06
N CYS A 292 -20.25 10.20 5.87
CA CYS A 292 -19.63 11.51 5.69
C CYS A 292 -18.10 11.41 5.70
N PHE A 293 -17.52 10.62 6.61
CA PHE A 293 -16.09 10.38 6.65
C PHE A 293 -15.57 9.72 5.36
N ILE A 294 -16.23 8.66 4.89
CA ILE A 294 -15.83 7.94 3.66
C ILE A 294 -15.87 8.88 2.45
N LEU A 295 -16.98 9.60 2.26
CA LEU A 295 -17.16 10.50 1.12
C LEU A 295 -16.18 11.65 1.15
N LYS A 296 -16.01 12.32 2.31
CA LYS A 296 -15.03 13.39 2.47
C LYS A 296 -13.64 12.90 2.07
N ARG A 297 -13.23 11.75 2.59
CA ARG A 297 -11.90 11.21 2.34
C ARG A 297 -11.71 10.75 0.91
N TYR A 298 -12.75 10.18 0.30
CA TYR A 298 -12.76 9.82 -1.10
C TYR A 298 -12.58 11.06 -1.99
N THR A 299 -13.34 12.13 -1.73
CA THR A 299 -13.21 13.40 -2.45
C THR A 299 -11.84 14.03 -2.25
N GLU A 300 -11.32 14.10 -1.02
CA GLU A 300 -9.95 14.56 -0.75
C GLU A 300 -8.91 13.75 -1.55
N SER A 301 -9.09 12.44 -1.66
CA SER A 301 -8.17 11.58 -2.40
C SER A 301 -8.23 11.85 -3.91
N LEU A 302 -9.43 12.05 -4.46
CA LEU A 302 -9.61 12.45 -5.86
C LEU A 302 -9.04 13.84 -6.14
N LEU A 303 -9.22 14.78 -5.22
CA LEU A 303 -8.66 16.14 -5.33
C LEU A 303 -7.14 16.10 -5.29
N THR A 304 -6.52 15.34 -4.38
CA THR A 304 -5.05 15.21 -4.36
C THR A 304 -4.49 14.58 -5.63
N ALA A 305 -5.25 13.70 -6.29
CA ALA A 305 -4.84 13.14 -7.56
C ALA A 305 -5.11 14.05 -8.77
N ASN A 306 -6.07 14.97 -8.64
CA ASN A 306 -6.33 16.01 -9.63
C ASN A 306 -5.39 17.21 -9.46
N GLU A 307 -4.94 17.53 -8.25
CA GLU A 307 -3.89 18.53 -7.98
C GLU A 307 -2.52 18.06 -8.51
N ASP A 308 -2.30 16.74 -8.60
CA ASP A 308 -1.19 16.15 -9.35
C ASP A 308 -1.39 16.20 -10.89
N CYS A 309 -2.62 16.50 -11.37
CA CYS A 309 -2.98 16.69 -12.79
C CYS A 309 -3.15 18.16 -13.22
N ASP A 310 -3.21 19.12 -12.29
CA ASP A 310 -3.52 20.53 -12.59
C ASP A 310 -2.30 21.40 -13.00
N TRP A 311 -1.13 20.80 -13.25
CA TRP A 311 0.00 21.49 -13.92
C TRP A 311 -0.08 21.48 -15.45
N VAL A 312 -1.20 21.05 -16.04
CA VAL A 312 -1.35 20.92 -17.52
C VAL A 312 -1.88 22.20 -18.19
N HIS A 313 -2.13 23.29 -17.45
CA HIS A 313 -2.49 24.58 -18.05
C HIS A 313 -1.76 25.77 -17.44
N ILE A 314 -0.42 25.82 -17.57
CA ILE A 314 0.36 27.03 -17.87
C ILE A 314 1.57 26.62 -18.71
#